data_AF-A0A1H0DXW7-F1
#
_entry.id   AF-A0A1H0DXW7-F1
#
_cell.length_a   1.000
_cell.length_b   1.000
_cell.length_c   1.000
_cell.angle_alpha   90.00
_cell.angle_beta   90.00
_cell.angle_gamma   90.00
#
_symmetry.space_group_name_H-M   'P 1'
#
loop_
_entity.id
_entity.type
_entity.pdbx_description
1 polymer ?
#
loop_
_entity_poly.entity_id
_entity_poly.type
_entity_poly.pdbx_seq_one_letter_code
_entity_poly.pdbx_strand_id
1 'polypeptide(L)' 'MGGYAVQIIHHLGARVLATASPDNVQAVRALGAEEVIDYRAAGGPDAVAAAARHPRGRGGAA' A
#
# COMPACT_ATOMS: atom_id res chain seq x y z
N MET A 1 10.37 -10.23 -1.68
CA MET A 1 9.33 -11.14 -1.15
C MET A 1 7.93 -10.55 -1.22
N GLY A 2 7.65 -9.37 -0.64
CA GLY A 2 6.27 -8.83 -0.58
C GLY A 2 5.57 -8.54 -1.92
N GLY A 3 6.31 -8.34 -3.02
CA GLY A 3 5.72 -7.99 -4.32
C GLY A 3 4.73 -9.03 -4.87
N TYR A 4 5.00 -10.32 -4.70
CA TYR A 4 4.07 -11.37 -5.13
C TYR A 4 2.75 -11.34 -4.35
N ALA A 5 2.82 -11.05 -3.05
CA ALA A 5 1.62 -10.93 -2.23
C ALA A 5 0.74 -9.76 -2.70
N VAL A 6 1.35 -8.62 -3.05
CA VAL A 6 0.63 -7.45 -3.59
C VAL A 6 -0.14 -7.82 -4.85
N GLN A 7 0.51 -8.51 -5.80
CA GLN A 7 -0.12 -8.91 -7.06
C GLN A 7 -1.26 -9.90 -6.84
N ILE A 8 -1.04 -10.93 -6.03
CA ILE A 8 -2.06 -11.96 -5.76
C ILE A 8 -3.28 -11.34 -5.09
N ILE A 9 -3.07 -10.56 -4.02
CA ILE A 9 -4.17 -9.97 -3.25
C ILE A 9 -4.94 -8.95 -4.09
N HIS A 10 -4.26 -8.14 -4.89
CA HIS A 10 -4.90 -7.20 -5.82
C HIS A 10 -5.75 -7.94 -6.86
N HIS A 11 -5.23 -9.04 -7.44
CA HIS A 11 -5.96 -9.83 -8.43
C HIS A 11 -7.20 -10.51 -7.85
N LEU A 12 -7.22 -10.79 -6.53
CA LEU A 12 -8.39 -11.28 -5.81
C LEU A 12 -9.43 -10.18 -5.51
N GLY A 13 -9.21 -8.94 -5.97
CA GLY A 13 -10.12 -7.81 -5.81
C GLY A 13 -10.05 -7.13 -4.45
N ALA A 14 -9.08 -7.49 -3.60
CA ALA A 14 -8.88 -6.85 -2.31
C ALA A 14 -8.09 -5.53 -2.47
N ARG A 15 -8.38 -4.57 -1.58
CA ARG A 15 -7.59 -3.35 -1.45
C ARG A 15 -6.26 -3.68 -0.79
N VAL A 16 -5.16 -3.37 -1.47
CA VAL A 16 -3.81 -3.63 -0.96
C VAL A 16 -3.19 -2.34 -0.45
N LEU A 17 -2.89 -2.32 0.85
CA LEU A 17 -1.96 -1.36 1.44
C LEU A 17 -0.61 -2.04 1.63
N ALA A 18 0.46 -1.36 1.24
CA ALA A 18 1.82 -1.87 1.36
C ALA A 18 2.73 -0.83 2.02
N THR A 19 3.81 -1.30 2.64
CA THR A 19 4.91 -0.45 3.11
C THR A 19 6.15 -0.69 2.26
N ALA A 20 6.80 0.38 1.81
CA ALA A 20 8.01 0.29 0.99
C ALA A 20 9.00 1.40 1.34
N SER A 21 10.26 1.27 0.92
CA SER A 21 11.19 2.40 0.93
C SER A 21 10.82 3.38 -0.20
N PRO A 22 11.27 4.66 -0.15
CA PRO A 22 10.98 5.66 -1.18
C PRO A 22 11.27 5.16 -2.60
N ASP A 23 12.41 4.49 -2.77
CA ASP A 23 12.90 3.98 -4.05
C ASP A 23 11.98 2.91 -4.67
N ASN A 24 11.17 2.24 -3.84
CA ASN A 24 10.31 1.13 -4.25
C ASN A 24 8.83 1.52 -4.33
N VAL A 25 8.45 2.76 -4.01
CA VAL A 25 7.05 3.19 -3.99
C VAL A 25 6.38 2.96 -5.35
N GLN A 26 7.03 3.34 -6.45
CA GLN A 26 6.46 3.18 -7.79
C GLN A 26 6.38 1.71 -8.22
N ALA A 27 7.41 0.92 -7.90
CA ALA A 27 7.41 -0.51 -8.17
C ALA A 27 6.25 -1.20 -7.45
N VAL A 28 5.99 -0.89 -6.18
CA VAL A 28 4.92 -1.51 -5.39
C VAL A 28 3.54 -1.06 -5.84
N ARG A 29 3.37 0.20 -6.28
CA ARG A 29 2.13 0.67 -6.92
C ARG A 29 1.83 -0.07 -8.21
N ALA A 30 2.83 -0.26 -9.06
CA ALA A 30 2.69 -1.01 -10.32
C ALA A 30 2.27 -2.47 -10.11
N LEU A 31 2.54 -3.04 -8.94
CA LEU A 31 2.13 -4.41 -8.58
C LEU A 31 0.67 -4.51 -8.11
N GLY A 32 -0.03 -3.39 -7.90
CA GLY A 32 -1.43 -3.37 -7.47
C GLY A 32 -1.66 -2.81 -6.05
N ALA A 33 -0.64 -2.23 -5.41
CA ALA A 33 -0.85 -1.52 -4.16
C ALA A 33 -1.58 -0.19 -4.40
N GLU A 34 -2.74 -0.03 -3.79
CA GLU A 34 -3.53 1.20 -3.87
C GLU A 34 -2.89 2.31 -3.05
N GLU A 35 -2.38 1.95 -1.87
CA GLU A 35 -1.68 2.87 -0.99
C GLU A 35 -0.33 2.29 -0.58
N VAL A 36 0.70 3.13 -0.64
CA VAL A 36 2.05 2.77 -0.24
C VAL A 36 2.52 3.75 0.81
N ILE A 37 2.81 3.23 1.99
CA ILE A 37 3.36 3.99 3.12
C ILE A 37 4.88 3.87 3.08
N ASP A 38 5.57 5.02 3.07
CA ASP A 38 7.02 5.03 3.27
C ASP A 38 7.33 4.78 4.75
N TYR A 39 7.85 3.59 5.06
CA TYR A 39 8.18 3.22 6.44
C TYR A 39 9.34 4.03 7.01
N ARG A 40 10.20 4.63 6.17
CA ARG A 40 11.32 5.47 6.63
C ARG A 40 10.81 6.84 7.09
N ALA A 41 9.77 7.36 6.46
CA ALA A 41 9.13 8.62 6.83
C ALA A 41 8.06 8.45 7.93
N ALA A 42 7.50 7.25 8.10
CA ALA A 42 6.38 7.02 9.02
C ALA A 42 6.74 7.22 10.50
N GLY A 43 8.00 7.15 10.91
CA GLY A 43 8.41 7.40 12.29
C GLY A 43 8.16 6.26 13.29
N GLY A 44 7.75 5.07 12.82
CA GLY A 44 7.62 3.86 13.64
C GLY A 44 6.40 2.99 13.31
N PRO A 45 6.29 1.79 13.91
CA PRO A 45 5.21 0.84 13.62
C PRO A 45 3.81 1.35 13.98
N ASP A 46 3.66 2.11 15.08
CA ASP A 46 2.36 2.69 15.47
C ASP A 46 1.86 3.72 14.46
N ALA A 47 2.77 4.52 13.91
CA ALA A 47 2.45 5.51 12.90
C ALA A 47 2.11 4.85 11.55
N VAL A 48 2.78 3.76 11.17
CA VAL A 48 2.39 2.93 10.02
C VAL A 48 0.97 2.36 10.23
N ALA A 49 0.68 1.83 11.41
CA ALA A 49 -0.64 1.30 11.72
C ALA A 49 -1.72 2.40 11.72
N ALA A 50 -1.40 3.61 12.20
CA ALA A 50 -2.31 4.75 12.14
C ALA A 50 -2.57 5.20 10.69
N ALA A 51 -1.53 5.28 9.86
CA ALA A 51 -1.64 5.62 8.45
C ALA A 51 -2.49 4.59 7.67
N ALA A 52 -2.31 3.30 7.95
CA ALA A 52 -3.07 2.23 7.31
C ALA A 52 -4.57 2.23 7.66
N ARG A 53 -4.96 2.84 8.79
CA ARG A 53 -6.36 2.98 9.21
C ARG A 53 -7.10 4.10 8.46
N HIS A 54 -6.41 4.96 7.71
CA HIS A 54 -7.08 6.07 7.03
C HIS A 54 -7.79 5.56 5.76
N PRO A 55 -9.13 5.61 5.69
CA PRO A 55 -9.85 5.16 4.52
C PRO A 55 -9.89 6.31 3.52
N ARG A 56 -8.91 6.41 2.62
CA ARG A 56 -9.21 7.03 1.33
C ARG A 56 -10.09 6.05 0.57
N GLY A 57 -11.40 6.22 0.75
CA GLY A 57 -12.41 5.48 0.01
C GLY A 57 -12.25 5.75 -1.48
N ARG A 58 -12.33 4.68 -2.27
CA ARG A 58 -12.46 4.70 -3.72
C ARG A 58 -13.49 5.79 -4.09
N GLY A 59 -13.01 6.87 -4.70
CA GLY A 59 -13.88 7.75 -5.47
C GLY A 59 -14.49 6.88 -6.57
N GLY A 60 -15.75 6.48 -6.39
CA GLY A 60 -16.51 5.79 -7.41
C GLY A 60 -16.86 6.77 -8.53
N ALA A 61 -16.61 6.39 -9.77
CA ALA A 61 -17.44 6.71 -10.93
C ALA A 61 -16.97 5.93 -12.16
N ALA A 62 -17.97 5.34 -12.83
CA ALA A 62 -18.07 4.99 -14.25
C ALA A 62 -17.06 4.00 -14.85
#